data_AF-A0A1V6C8W1-F1
#
_entry.id   AF-A0A1V6C8W1-F1
#
_cell.length_a   1.000
_cell.length_b   1.000
_cell.length_c   1.000
_cell.angle_alpha   90.00
_cell.angle_beta   90.00
_cell.angle_gamma   90.00
#
_symmetry.space_group_name_H-M   'P 1'
#
loop_
_entity.id
_entity.type
_entity.pdbx_description
1 polymer ?
#
loop_
_entity_poly.entity_id
_entity_poly.type
_entity_poly.pdbx_seq_one_letter_code
_entity_poly.pdbx_strand_id
1 'polypeptide(L)'
;MNYFHTTRRFFTVMIFLALIFTGCAQMKTGTSSSNIPVDRAAHKPVLEPSKQTSAQESIPIKRPHVTGDYQKTIDFYKSEQAKYPYDQTLTKDYARNVDEMKDAADQEYEKEKYTSACKTYSILAKNYSAFKTFVHMLSFNRSDINKKLNDCKSILSKKGFQEYREGNLNEAIALWQGYLTIDPNNADIRKAVNTATLQQKNLQKK
;
A
#
# COMPACT_ATOMS: atom_id res chain seq x y z
N MET A 1 18.89 -46.22 -6.68
CA MET A 1 19.27 -46.56 -8.07
C MET A 1 18.04 -46.34 -8.94
N ASN A 2 18.04 -45.37 -9.85
CA ASN A 2 18.47 -45.46 -11.27
C ASN A 2 17.31 -46.01 -12.14
N TYR A 3 16.81 -45.38 -13.20
CA TYR A 3 16.92 -44.04 -13.84
C TYR A 3 15.52 -43.79 -14.52
N PHE A 4 15.17 -42.74 -15.30
CA PHE A 4 15.86 -41.63 -15.97
C PHE A 4 14.93 -40.40 -16.07
N HIS A 5 15.48 -39.20 -16.30
CA HIS A 5 14.69 -38.02 -16.72
C HIS A 5 14.29 -38.07 -18.20
N THR A 6 13.07 -37.63 -18.53
CA THR A 6 12.68 -37.25 -19.89
C THR A 6 12.71 -35.73 -20.05
N THR A 7 13.45 -35.22 -21.03
CA THR A 7 13.61 -33.78 -21.31
C THR A 7 12.81 -33.35 -22.55
N ARG A 8 12.42 -32.06 -22.59
CA ARG A 8 12.14 -31.17 -23.76
C ARG A 8 11.30 -29.97 -23.28
N ARG A 9 11.51 -28.73 -23.74
CA ARG A 9 12.57 -28.17 -24.60
C ARG A 9 12.63 -26.65 -24.37
N PHE A 10 13.82 -26.05 -24.42
CA PHE A 10 13.96 -24.61 -24.64
C PHE A 10 13.48 -24.25 -26.05
N PHE A 11 12.88 -23.06 -26.21
CA PHE A 11 13.09 -22.24 -27.40
C PHE A 11 12.89 -20.75 -27.08
N THR A 12 13.98 -20.07 -26.79
CA THR A 12 14.04 -18.61 -26.64
C THR A 12 14.04 -17.97 -28.02
N VAL A 13 13.20 -16.96 -28.28
CA VAL A 13 13.25 -16.16 -29.51
C VAL A 13 13.26 -14.68 -29.13
N MET A 14 14.46 -14.11 -29.04
CA MET A 14 14.69 -12.67 -29.06
C MET A 14 14.58 -12.19 -30.51
N ILE A 15 13.76 -11.17 -30.78
CA ILE A 15 13.83 -10.39 -32.01
C ILE A 15 14.02 -8.92 -31.61
N PHE A 16 15.25 -8.44 -31.79
CA PHE A 16 15.55 -7.01 -31.81
C PHE A 16 15.13 -6.45 -33.17
N LEU A 17 14.50 -5.28 -33.16
CA LEU A 17 14.57 -4.36 -34.30
C LEU A 17 14.39 -2.93 -33.79
N ALA A 18 15.49 -2.18 -33.75
CA ALA A 18 15.48 -0.77 -33.40
C ALA A 18 15.18 0.08 -34.63
N LEU A 19 14.25 1.03 -34.50
CA LEU A 19 14.13 2.16 -35.43
C LEU A 19 14.29 3.45 -34.64
N ILE A 20 15.45 4.07 -34.84
CA ILE A 20 15.80 5.38 -34.31
C ILE A 20 15.43 6.40 -35.39
N PHE A 21 14.59 7.38 -35.07
CA PHE A 21 14.54 8.61 -35.86
C PHE A 21 14.44 9.84 -34.95
N THR A 22 15.29 10.81 -35.26
CA THR A 22 15.51 12.05 -34.51
C THR A 22 14.51 13.13 -34.92
N GLY A 23 14.25 14.08 -34.00
CA GLY A 23 13.23 15.12 -34.18
C GLY A 23 13.48 16.40 -33.39
N CYS A 24 14.73 16.86 -33.31
CA CYS A 24 15.06 18.15 -32.70
C CYS A 24 14.93 19.29 -33.74
N ALA A 25 14.10 20.29 -33.46
CA ALA A 25 14.01 21.53 -34.23
C ALA A 25 14.33 22.74 -33.34
N GLN A 26 15.12 23.70 -33.84
CA GLN A 26 15.60 24.85 -33.07
C GLN A 26 15.84 26.08 -33.99
N MET A 27 15.87 27.27 -33.38
CA MET A 27 16.11 28.60 -33.99
C MET A 27 14.90 29.12 -34.81
N LYS A 28 14.57 30.43 -34.82
CA LYS A 28 15.39 31.65 -34.74
C LYS A 28 14.71 32.71 -33.85
N THR A 29 15.39 33.27 -32.84
CA THR A 29 16.15 34.55 -32.87
C THR A 29 15.37 35.75 -33.43
N GLY A 30 14.96 36.66 -32.54
CA GLY A 30 14.49 38.01 -32.88
C GLY A 30 15.07 39.01 -31.88
N THR A 31 16.05 39.80 -32.31
CA THR A 31 16.75 40.78 -31.46
C THR A 31 16.15 42.17 -31.65
N SER A 32 15.96 42.92 -30.57
CA SER A 32 15.88 44.38 -30.63
C SER A 32 16.63 44.97 -29.43
N SER A 33 17.27 46.11 -29.63
CA SER A 33 18.21 46.72 -28.68
C SER A 33 18.03 48.22 -28.65
N SER A 34 17.98 48.80 -27.46
CA SER A 34 18.47 50.16 -27.22
C SER A 34 18.83 50.32 -25.74
N ASN A 35 19.91 51.04 -25.48
CA ASN A 35 20.40 51.36 -24.13
C ASN A 35 20.32 52.88 -23.89
N ILE A 36 20.73 53.26 -22.67
CA ILE A 36 21.37 54.54 -22.25
C ILE A 36 20.40 55.61 -21.68
N PRO A 37 20.72 56.34 -20.58
CA PRO A 37 21.87 56.25 -19.64
C PRO A 37 21.48 55.99 -18.15
N VAL A 38 22.52 55.93 -17.31
CA VAL A 38 22.49 56.00 -15.83
C VAL A 38 22.39 57.46 -15.36
N ASP A 39 21.76 57.72 -14.20
CA ASP A 39 22.20 58.80 -13.30
C ASP A 39 22.13 58.36 -11.81
N ARG A 40 22.52 59.25 -10.88
CA ARG A 40 23.18 58.92 -9.61
C ARG A 40 22.31 58.91 -8.33
N ALA A 41 22.74 58.00 -7.45
CA ALA A 41 22.93 58.15 -5.99
C ALA A 41 21.73 58.21 -5.02
N ALA A 42 21.88 57.41 -3.95
CA ALA A 42 21.36 57.57 -2.57
C ALA A 42 19.86 57.93 -2.38
N HIS A 43 19.07 57.13 -1.67
CA HIS A 43 19.37 56.66 -0.30
C HIS A 43 18.82 55.26 0.02
N LYS A 44 19.37 54.61 1.05
CA LYS A 44 18.67 53.52 1.78
C LYS A 44 17.43 54.10 2.46
N PRO A 45 16.29 53.41 2.33
CA PRO A 45 15.67 52.82 3.53
C PRO A 45 16.23 51.42 3.79
N VAL A 46 16.28 51.02 5.06
CA VAL A 46 16.42 49.61 5.40
C VAL A 46 15.05 48.97 5.19
N LEU A 47 14.88 48.29 4.05
CA LEU A 47 13.90 47.21 3.98
C LEU A 47 14.37 46.13 4.96
N GLU A 48 13.66 45.98 6.07
CA GLU A 48 13.87 44.85 6.96
C GLU A 48 13.71 43.55 6.16
N PRO A 49 14.60 42.56 6.35
CA PRO A 49 14.31 41.20 5.93
C PRO A 49 13.08 40.72 6.72
N SER A 50 11.91 40.84 6.09
CA SER A 50 10.67 40.20 6.56
C SER A 50 11.01 38.76 6.95
N LYS A 51 10.70 38.38 8.20
CA LYS A 51 11.03 37.06 8.74
C LYS A 51 10.18 35.99 8.08
N GLN A 52 10.55 35.64 6.85
CA GLN A 52 9.92 34.61 6.05
C GLN A 52 10.16 33.27 6.74
N THR A 53 9.07 32.68 7.25
CA THR A 53 9.02 31.52 8.14
C THR A 53 9.90 30.36 7.66
N SER A 54 11.12 30.24 8.19
CA SER A 54 12.13 29.24 7.80
C SER A 54 12.68 28.42 8.97
N ALA A 55 11.93 28.38 10.08
CA ALA A 55 12.17 27.48 11.21
C ALA A 55 10.81 26.99 11.74
N GLN A 56 10.15 26.11 10.98
CA GLN A 56 9.00 25.37 11.52
C GLN A 56 9.56 24.31 12.47
N GLU A 57 9.62 24.68 13.75
CA GLU A 57 10.13 23.88 14.85
C GLU A 57 9.54 22.47 14.81
N SER A 58 10.41 21.45 14.88
CA SER A 58 9.99 20.05 14.84
C SER A 58 9.34 19.68 16.16
N ILE A 59 8.04 19.98 16.29
CA ILE A 59 7.24 19.71 17.48
C ILE A 59 7.48 18.25 17.91
N PRO A 60 7.83 17.98 19.18
CA PRO A 60 8.09 16.62 19.67
C PRO A 60 6.79 15.84 19.82
N ILE A 61 6.13 15.57 18.70
CA ILE A 61 4.99 14.64 18.60
C ILE A 61 5.46 13.29 19.13
N LYS A 62 4.82 12.79 20.19
CA LYS A 62 5.07 11.45 20.74
C LYS A 62 4.51 10.40 19.78
N ARG A 63 5.27 10.11 18.72
CA ARG A 63 4.89 9.21 17.62
C ARG A 63 4.51 7.84 18.21
N PRO A 64 3.34 7.26 17.88
CA PRO A 64 2.97 5.95 18.38
C PRO A 64 3.90 4.90 17.77
N HIS A 65 4.43 4.01 18.61
CA HIS A 65 5.05 2.78 18.10
C HIS A 65 3.97 1.96 17.41
N VAL A 66 4.25 1.47 16.20
CA VAL A 66 3.31 0.61 15.48
C VAL A 66 3.22 -0.74 16.22
N THR A 67 2.07 -1.07 16.81
CA THR A 67 1.85 -2.32 17.55
C THR A 67 0.48 -2.93 17.22
N GLY A 68 0.40 -3.58 16.07
CA GLY A 68 -0.73 -4.42 15.64
C GLY A 68 -2.01 -3.69 15.22
N ASP A 69 -2.36 -2.56 15.84
CA ASP A 69 -3.56 -1.78 15.49
C ASP A 69 -3.23 -0.72 14.42
N TYR A 70 -3.01 -1.21 13.21
CA TYR A 70 -2.68 -0.37 12.05
C TYR A 70 -3.76 0.67 11.70
N GLN A 71 -5.04 0.40 12.04
CA GLN A 71 -6.12 1.38 11.85
C GLN A 71 -5.96 2.56 12.83
N LYS A 72 -5.67 2.31 14.12
CA LYS A 72 -5.33 3.39 15.07
C LYS A 72 -4.09 4.19 14.64
N THR A 73 -3.05 3.53 14.10
CA THR A 73 -1.87 4.24 13.57
C THR A 73 -2.25 5.17 12.41
N ILE A 74 -3.05 4.68 11.45
CA ILE A 74 -3.56 5.49 10.33
C ILE A 74 -4.42 6.66 10.82
N ASP A 75 -5.34 6.43 11.76
CA ASP A 75 -6.23 7.48 12.29
C ASP A 75 -5.48 8.52 13.12
N PHE A 76 -4.43 8.11 13.85
CA PHE A 76 -3.49 9.05 14.49
C PHE A 76 -2.87 9.99 13.46
N TYR A 77 -2.16 9.47 12.45
CA TYR A 77 -1.49 10.31 11.47
C TYR A 77 -2.47 11.18 10.66
N LYS A 78 -3.67 10.68 10.34
CA LYS A 78 -4.75 11.50 9.74
C LYS A 78 -5.14 12.68 10.63
N SER A 79 -5.23 12.48 11.95
CA SER A 79 -5.59 13.54 12.89
C SER A 79 -4.46 14.55 13.14
N GLU A 80 -3.19 14.13 13.12
CA GLU A 80 -2.06 15.06 13.19
C GLU A 80 -1.85 15.81 11.86
N GLN A 81 -1.99 15.15 10.71
CA GLN A 81 -1.85 15.80 9.40
C GLN A 81 -2.95 16.85 9.13
N ALA A 82 -4.12 16.71 9.78
CA ALA A 82 -5.16 17.73 9.77
C ALA A 82 -4.80 18.98 10.60
N LYS A 83 -3.94 18.85 11.62
CA LYS A 83 -3.42 19.98 12.43
C LYS A 83 -2.19 20.62 11.79
N TYR A 84 -1.32 19.80 11.20
CA TYR A 84 0.00 20.19 10.68
C TYR A 84 0.17 19.82 9.20
N PRO A 85 -0.68 20.35 8.28
CA PRO A 85 -0.75 19.90 6.88
C PRO A 85 0.51 20.15 6.05
N TYR A 86 1.44 20.98 6.54
CA TYR A 86 2.71 21.30 5.89
C TYR A 86 3.94 20.63 6.55
N ASP A 87 3.74 19.83 7.60
CA ASP A 87 4.85 19.10 8.25
C ASP A 87 5.34 17.93 7.37
N GLN A 88 6.48 18.17 6.72
CA GLN A 88 7.16 17.16 5.90
C GLN A 88 7.74 16.00 6.71
N THR A 89 8.05 16.20 7.99
CA THR A 89 8.55 15.14 8.89
C THR A 89 7.42 14.18 9.20
N LEU A 90 6.29 14.71 9.69
CA LEU A 90 5.05 13.95 9.92
C LEU A 90 4.60 13.19 8.67
N THR A 91 4.70 13.83 7.50
CA THR A 91 4.37 13.19 6.21
C THR A 91 5.30 12.01 5.88
N LYS A 92 6.61 12.16 6.09
CA LYS A 92 7.61 11.09 5.88
C LYS A 92 7.47 9.95 6.88
N ASP A 93 7.19 10.26 8.15
CA ASP A 93 6.90 9.24 9.16
C ASP A 93 5.64 8.44 8.80
N TYR A 94 4.55 9.12 8.39
CA TYR A 94 3.32 8.44 7.98
C TYR A 94 3.55 7.53 6.77
N ALA A 95 4.26 7.99 5.74
CA ALA A 95 4.64 7.17 4.59
C ALA A 95 5.42 5.91 5.02
N ARG A 96 6.48 6.07 5.83
CA ARG A 96 7.28 4.95 6.34
C ARG A 96 6.44 3.96 7.15
N ASN A 97 5.56 4.45 8.03
CA ASN A 97 4.67 3.60 8.83
C ASN A 97 3.68 2.82 7.94
N VAL A 98 3.25 3.37 6.81
CA VAL A 98 2.35 2.72 5.84
C VAL A 98 3.07 1.66 5.00
N ASP A 99 4.35 1.85 4.66
CA ASP A 99 5.19 0.79 4.09
C ASP A 99 5.49 -0.33 5.10
N GLU A 100 5.85 0.02 6.35
CA GLU A 100 6.05 -0.95 7.44
C GLU A 100 4.81 -1.86 7.65
N MET A 101 3.59 -1.33 7.48
CA MET A 101 2.34 -2.11 7.48
C MET A 101 2.26 -3.11 6.32
N LYS A 102 2.61 -2.68 5.10
CA LYS A 102 2.60 -3.53 3.90
C LYS A 102 3.66 -4.62 3.99
N ASP A 103 4.85 -4.31 4.49
CA ASP A 103 5.92 -5.31 4.67
C ASP A 103 5.58 -6.31 5.78
N ALA A 104 4.93 -5.88 6.86
CA ALA A 104 4.39 -6.81 7.86
C ALA A 104 3.29 -7.71 7.28
N ALA A 105 2.42 -7.18 6.41
CA ALA A 105 1.38 -7.96 5.74
C ALA A 105 1.98 -9.00 4.77
N ASP A 106 3.01 -8.63 4.01
CA ASP A 106 3.78 -9.55 3.17
C ASP A 106 4.43 -10.64 4.02
N GLN A 107 5.14 -10.28 5.10
CA GLN A 107 5.77 -11.25 5.99
C GLN A 107 4.77 -12.22 6.63
N GLU A 108 3.57 -11.78 6.99
CA GLU A 108 2.52 -12.67 7.52
C GLU A 108 1.91 -13.56 6.43
N TYR A 109 1.84 -13.08 5.17
CA TYR A 109 1.39 -13.84 4.01
C TYR A 109 2.38 -14.97 3.65
N GLU A 110 3.67 -14.68 3.59
CA GLU A 110 4.72 -15.69 3.34
C GLU A 110 4.85 -16.72 4.49
N LYS A 111 4.38 -16.37 5.71
CA LYS A 111 4.25 -17.29 6.86
C LYS A 111 2.91 -18.04 6.89
N GLU A 112 2.16 -18.02 5.79
CA GLU A 112 0.81 -18.62 5.62
C GLU A 112 -0.28 -18.12 6.59
N LYS A 113 -0.04 -17.01 7.31
CA LYS A 113 -1.02 -16.41 8.23
C LYS A 113 -1.99 -15.50 7.47
N TYR A 114 -2.68 -16.06 6.49
CA TYR A 114 -3.51 -15.31 5.55
C TYR A 114 -4.56 -14.42 6.24
N THR A 115 -5.10 -14.82 7.40
CA THR A 115 -6.07 -14.00 8.15
C THR A 115 -5.48 -12.69 8.71
N SER A 116 -4.21 -12.65 9.17
CA SER A 116 -3.58 -11.40 9.60
C SER A 116 -3.14 -10.56 8.40
N ALA A 117 -2.54 -11.18 7.38
CA ALA A 117 -2.13 -10.51 6.15
C ALA A 117 -3.32 -9.82 5.43
N CYS A 118 -4.41 -10.57 5.17
CA CYS A 118 -5.63 -10.03 4.55
C CYS A 118 -6.24 -8.85 5.32
N LYS A 119 -6.23 -8.89 6.66
CA LYS A 119 -6.73 -7.78 7.49
C LYS A 119 -5.91 -6.51 7.24
N THR A 120 -4.59 -6.62 7.21
CA THR A 120 -3.70 -5.48 6.94
C THR A 120 -3.86 -4.95 5.51
N TYR A 121 -3.90 -5.82 4.49
CA TYR A 121 -4.20 -5.39 3.12
C TYR A 121 -5.57 -4.71 3.00
N SER A 122 -6.58 -5.15 3.77
CA SER A 122 -7.92 -4.53 3.81
C SER A 122 -7.89 -3.14 4.43
N ILE A 123 -7.17 -2.96 5.54
CA ILE A 123 -6.94 -1.65 6.17
C ILE A 123 -6.24 -0.69 5.20
N LEU A 124 -5.20 -1.14 4.50
CA LEU A 124 -4.48 -0.36 3.49
C LEU A 124 -5.37 -0.01 2.29
N ALA A 125 -6.12 -0.98 1.74
CA ALA A 125 -7.03 -0.77 0.62
C ALA A 125 -8.14 0.25 0.95
N LYS A 126 -8.73 0.15 2.16
CA LYS A 126 -9.79 1.02 2.65
C LYS A 126 -9.32 2.46 2.87
N ASN A 127 -8.12 2.65 3.41
CA ASN A 127 -7.60 3.98 3.75
C ASN A 127 -6.77 4.63 2.63
N TYR A 128 -6.54 3.95 1.49
CA TYR A 128 -5.61 4.38 0.44
C TYR A 128 -5.82 5.84 -0.05
N SER A 129 -7.05 6.34 -0.07
CA SER A 129 -7.36 7.72 -0.46
C SER A 129 -6.77 8.79 0.48
N ALA A 130 -6.46 8.44 1.73
CA ALA A 130 -5.75 9.31 2.66
C ALA A 130 -4.28 9.50 2.28
N PHE A 131 -3.66 8.52 1.61
CA PHE A 131 -2.23 8.53 1.27
C PHE A 131 -1.89 9.44 0.08
N LYS A 132 -2.88 10.10 -0.53
CA LYS A 132 -2.77 10.85 -1.80
C LYS A 132 -1.63 11.87 -1.85
N THR A 133 -1.21 12.44 -0.71
CA THR A 133 -0.15 13.47 -0.64
C THR A 133 1.27 12.88 -0.64
N PHE A 134 1.43 11.62 -0.23
CA PHE A 134 2.71 10.91 -0.12
C PHE A 134 2.76 9.59 -0.87
N VAL A 135 1.77 9.31 -1.73
CA VAL A 135 1.67 8.07 -2.53
C VAL A 135 2.91 7.79 -3.40
N HIS A 136 3.66 8.83 -3.78
CA HIS A 136 4.92 8.74 -4.51
C HIS A 136 6.12 8.31 -3.65
N MET A 137 5.96 8.23 -2.33
CA MET A 137 6.96 7.75 -1.37
C MET A 137 6.80 6.27 -1.04
N LEU A 138 5.63 5.68 -1.36
CA LEU A 138 5.29 4.30 -0.98
C LEU A 138 5.93 3.28 -1.92
N SER A 139 6.28 2.12 -1.37
CA SER A 139 6.80 0.96 -2.12
C SER A 139 5.75 0.24 -2.97
N PHE A 140 4.47 0.66 -2.90
CA PHE A 140 3.33 0.00 -3.51
C PHE A 140 2.28 0.99 -4.02
N ASN A 141 1.49 0.56 -4.99
CA ASN A 141 0.32 1.30 -5.48
C ASN A 141 -1.02 0.60 -5.13
N ARG A 142 -2.14 1.28 -5.40
CA ARG A 142 -3.50 0.78 -5.07
C ARG A 142 -3.84 -0.56 -5.73
N SER A 143 -3.35 -0.80 -6.95
CA SER A 143 -3.54 -2.05 -7.68
C SER A 143 -2.86 -3.21 -6.96
N ASP A 144 -1.65 -3.01 -6.46
CA ASP A 144 -0.85 -4.05 -5.78
C ASP A 144 -1.53 -4.52 -4.50
N ILE A 145 -2.02 -3.58 -3.68
CA ILE A 145 -2.77 -3.89 -2.45
C ILE A 145 -4.12 -4.55 -2.76
N ASN A 146 -4.85 -4.07 -3.77
CA ASN A 146 -6.09 -4.70 -4.20
C ASN A 146 -5.85 -6.15 -4.71
N LYS A 147 -4.74 -6.37 -5.44
CA LYS A 147 -4.32 -7.70 -5.89
C LYS A 147 -3.99 -8.61 -4.71
N LYS A 148 -3.10 -8.18 -3.80
CA LYS A 148 -2.71 -8.92 -2.59
C LYS A 148 -3.93 -9.26 -1.71
N LEU A 149 -4.87 -8.32 -1.53
CA LEU A 149 -6.12 -8.54 -0.83
C LEU A 149 -7.01 -9.60 -1.51
N ASN A 150 -7.18 -9.52 -2.83
CA ASN A 150 -7.98 -10.47 -3.59
C ASN A 150 -7.36 -11.87 -3.62
N ASP A 151 -6.05 -11.98 -3.85
CA ASP A 151 -5.30 -13.23 -3.82
C ASP A 151 -5.43 -13.91 -2.45
N CYS A 152 -5.20 -13.15 -1.37
CA CYS A 152 -5.32 -13.61 0.02
C CYS A 152 -6.75 -14.04 0.38
N LYS A 153 -7.79 -13.29 -0.03
CA LYS A 153 -9.20 -13.71 0.11
C LYS A 153 -9.48 -15.01 -0.66
N SER A 154 -8.92 -15.16 -1.87
CA SER A 154 -9.03 -16.40 -2.65
C SER A 154 -8.42 -17.59 -1.91
N ILE A 155 -7.25 -17.42 -1.26
CA ILE A 155 -6.59 -18.47 -0.49
C ILE A 155 -7.42 -18.87 0.75
N LEU A 156 -7.90 -17.91 1.54
CA LEU A 156 -8.76 -18.21 2.71
C LEU A 156 -10.01 -19.01 2.31
N SER A 157 -10.66 -18.62 1.21
CA SER A 157 -11.81 -19.34 0.66
C SER A 157 -11.44 -20.76 0.22
N LYS A 158 -10.39 -20.91 -0.61
CA LYS A 158 -9.94 -22.21 -1.15
C LYS A 158 -9.49 -23.18 -0.06
N LYS A 159 -8.70 -22.72 0.92
CA LYS A 159 -8.31 -23.54 2.07
C LYS A 159 -9.53 -23.95 2.89
N GLY A 160 -10.44 -23.03 3.23
CA GLY A 160 -11.65 -23.40 3.99
C GLY A 160 -12.53 -24.44 3.28
N PHE A 161 -12.65 -24.36 1.94
CA PHE A 161 -13.31 -25.40 1.15
C PHE A 161 -12.51 -26.71 1.05
N GLN A 162 -11.20 -26.70 1.23
CA GLN A 162 -10.38 -27.92 1.33
C GLN A 162 -10.60 -28.61 2.67
N GLU A 163 -10.38 -27.90 3.79
CA GLU A 163 -10.62 -28.40 5.15
C GLU A 163 -12.03 -29.02 5.28
N TYR A 164 -13.04 -28.36 4.73
CA TYR A 164 -14.42 -28.86 4.72
C TYR A 164 -14.61 -30.19 3.97
N ARG A 165 -13.87 -30.42 2.87
CA ARG A 165 -13.91 -31.71 2.14
C ARG A 165 -13.15 -32.80 2.86
N GLU A 166 -12.11 -32.44 3.62
CA GLU A 166 -11.30 -33.37 4.41
C GLU A 166 -11.99 -33.74 5.75
N GLY A 167 -13.04 -32.99 6.14
CA GLY A 167 -13.82 -33.21 7.37
C GLY A 167 -13.40 -32.31 8.54
N ASN A 168 -12.39 -31.45 8.32
CA ASN A 168 -11.80 -30.53 9.28
C ASN A 168 -12.72 -29.30 9.46
N LEU A 169 -13.87 -29.52 10.10
CA LEU A 169 -14.93 -28.50 10.20
C LEU A 169 -14.54 -27.29 11.06
N ASN A 170 -13.69 -27.44 12.08
CA ASN A 170 -13.22 -26.30 12.88
C ASN A 170 -12.34 -25.37 12.03
N GLU A 171 -11.45 -25.97 11.27
CA GLU A 171 -10.41 -25.34 10.45
C GLU A 171 -11.08 -24.60 9.28
N ALA A 172 -12.05 -25.24 8.63
CA ALA A 172 -12.92 -24.63 7.62
C ALA A 172 -13.67 -23.41 8.18
N ILE A 173 -14.34 -23.55 9.33
CA ILE A 173 -15.08 -22.48 9.98
C ILE A 173 -14.15 -21.33 10.37
N ALA A 174 -12.97 -21.61 10.93
CA ALA A 174 -12.00 -20.59 11.35
C ALA A 174 -11.45 -19.77 10.16
N LEU A 175 -11.13 -20.43 9.03
CA LEU A 175 -10.67 -19.77 7.81
C LEU A 175 -11.76 -18.86 7.20
N TRP A 176 -13.00 -19.33 7.17
CA TRP A 176 -14.13 -18.55 6.65
C TRP A 176 -14.58 -17.44 7.60
N GLN A 177 -14.57 -17.65 8.91
CA GLN A 177 -14.74 -16.57 9.89
C GLN A 177 -13.64 -15.52 9.75
N GLY A 178 -12.39 -15.97 9.53
CA GLY A 178 -11.27 -15.12 9.15
C GLY A 178 -11.62 -14.23 7.95
N TYR A 179 -12.03 -14.82 6.82
CA TYR A 179 -12.51 -14.11 5.62
C TYR A 179 -13.62 -13.11 5.94
N LEU A 180 -14.62 -13.48 6.76
CA LEU A 180 -15.75 -12.59 7.11
C LEU A 180 -15.35 -11.39 7.97
N THR A 181 -14.19 -11.40 8.65
CA THR A 181 -13.65 -10.18 9.28
C THR A 181 -13.09 -9.15 8.28
N ILE A 182 -12.86 -9.58 7.02
CA ILE A 182 -12.34 -8.75 5.92
C ILE A 182 -13.48 -8.33 4.99
N ASP A 183 -14.43 -9.22 4.73
CA ASP A 183 -15.60 -9.02 3.89
C ASP A 183 -16.85 -9.66 4.54
N PRO A 184 -17.50 -8.98 5.49
CA PRO A 184 -18.67 -9.50 6.20
C PRO A 184 -19.88 -9.75 5.29
N ASN A 185 -19.92 -9.02 4.16
CA ASN A 185 -21.07 -9.00 3.25
C ASN A 185 -21.05 -10.15 2.23
N ASN A 186 -19.98 -10.91 2.13
CA ASN A 186 -19.90 -12.11 1.28
C ASN A 186 -20.94 -13.18 1.66
N ALA A 187 -21.92 -13.41 0.77
CA ALA A 187 -23.03 -14.33 1.03
C ALA A 187 -22.62 -15.80 1.03
N ASP A 188 -21.73 -16.20 0.12
CA ASP A 188 -21.31 -17.60 -0.06
C ASP A 188 -20.49 -18.10 1.14
N ILE A 189 -19.56 -17.27 1.64
CA ILE A 189 -18.76 -17.60 2.82
C ILE A 189 -19.63 -17.62 4.09
N ARG A 190 -20.62 -16.72 4.25
CA ARG A 190 -21.61 -16.83 5.35
C ARG A 190 -22.41 -18.14 5.26
N LYS A 191 -22.84 -18.54 4.06
CA LYS A 191 -23.56 -19.80 3.83
C LYS A 191 -22.68 -21.00 4.20
N ALA A 192 -21.41 -21.01 3.80
CA ALA A 192 -20.45 -22.05 4.11
C ALA A 192 -20.22 -22.22 5.63
N VAL A 193 -20.00 -21.12 6.36
CA VAL A 193 -19.91 -21.13 7.84
C VAL A 193 -21.17 -21.71 8.47
N ASN A 194 -22.36 -21.29 8.03
CA ASN A 194 -23.63 -21.77 8.59
C ASN A 194 -23.82 -23.28 8.34
N THR A 195 -23.51 -23.78 7.15
CA THR A 195 -23.60 -25.21 6.80
C THR A 195 -22.63 -26.05 7.64
N ALA A 196 -21.36 -25.68 7.72
CA ALA A 196 -20.37 -26.41 8.51
C ALA A 196 -20.69 -26.38 10.01
N THR A 197 -21.15 -25.23 10.53
CA THR A 197 -21.56 -25.09 11.94
C THR A 197 -22.76 -26.00 12.28
N LEU A 198 -23.73 -26.14 11.37
CA LEU A 198 -24.86 -27.05 11.54
C LEU A 198 -24.41 -28.52 11.49
N GLN A 199 -23.55 -28.88 10.53
CA GLN A 199 -22.99 -30.23 10.42
C GLN A 199 -22.20 -30.61 11.67
N GLN A 200 -21.32 -29.74 12.15
CA GLN A 200 -20.54 -29.94 13.39
C GLN A 200 -21.46 -30.21 14.59
N LYS A 201 -22.48 -29.37 14.80
CA LYS A 201 -23.46 -29.54 15.90
C LYS A 201 -24.29 -30.82 15.80
N ASN A 202 -24.43 -31.40 14.60
CA ASN A 202 -25.11 -32.68 14.40
C ASN A 202 -24.18 -33.88 14.59
N LEU A 203 -22.87 -33.72 14.35
CA LEU A 203 -21.85 -34.74 14.67
C LEU A 203 -21.58 -34.81 16.18
N GLN A 204 -21.62 -33.68 16.89
CA GLN A 204 -21.49 -33.60 18.37
C GLN A 204 -22.69 -34.15 19.16
N LYS A 205 -23.73 -34.66 18.48
CA LYS A 205 -24.97 -35.22 19.06
C LYS A 205 -25.14 -36.71 18.78
N LYS A 206 -24.09 -37.37 18.29
CA LYS A 206 -24.00 -38.81 18.05
C LYS A 206 -22.99 -39.43 19.01
#